data_AF-A0A1V5PV96-F1
#
_entry.id   AF-A0A1V5PV96-F1
#
_cell.length_a   1.000
_cell.length_b   1.000
_cell.length_c   1.000
_cell.angle_alpha   90.00
_cell.angle_beta   90.00
_cell.angle_gamma   90.00
#
_symmetry.space_group_name_H-M   'P 1'
#
loop_
_entity.id
_entity.type
_entity.pdbx_description
1 polymer ?
#
loop_
_entity_poly.entity_id
_entity_poly.type
_entity_poly.pdbx_seq_one_letter_code
_entity_poly.pdbx_strand_id
1 'polypeptide(L)'
;MNLYLVPFMEVDRDLAIRETRCINLLAPERGIPAGSYAIMESYCADPHCDCRRVMLSIIEERRPSISLASISYAFDPDDPDAGPFLDPLNRQSRYAEALMRLVIEVVLSDPLYLTRLERHYAMTKHAAADPTHPAYAALRESFTDDLDKYLESPAGAEAQALLSRTKIGRNAPCPCGSGKKYKVCCGRRS
;
A
#
# COMPACT_ATOMS: atom_id res chain seq x y z
N MET A 1 0.14 14.54 -6.87
CA MET A 1 -0.81 14.10 -5.84
C MET A 1 -0.22 12.85 -5.22
N ASN A 2 0.56 13.01 -4.16
CA ASN A 2 1.09 11.87 -3.41
C ASN A 2 -0.08 11.23 -2.67
N LEU A 3 -0.63 10.14 -3.22
CA LEU A 3 -1.55 9.30 -2.46
C LEU A 3 -0.72 8.56 -1.41
N TYR A 4 -0.58 9.13 -0.24
CA TYR A 4 -0.13 8.35 0.89
C TYR A 4 -1.29 7.41 1.27
N LEU A 5 -0.99 6.15 1.56
CA LEU A 5 -1.99 5.19 1.97
C LEU A 5 -1.54 4.66 3.32
N VAL A 6 -2.38 4.81 4.33
CA VAL A 6 -2.10 4.36 5.69
C VAL A 6 -2.78 3.02 5.93
N PRO A 7 -2.10 2.03 6.51
CA PRO A 7 -2.75 0.82 6.97
C PRO A 7 -3.82 1.13 8.03
N PHE A 8 -4.98 0.50 7.96
CA PHE A 8 -6.06 0.73 8.93
C PHE A 8 -5.66 0.42 10.39
N MET A 9 -4.72 -0.49 10.56
CA MET A 9 -4.12 -0.81 11.86
C MET A 9 -3.44 0.39 12.55
N GLU A 10 -3.07 1.44 11.81
CA GLU A 10 -2.59 2.71 12.37
C GLU A 10 -3.73 3.61 12.84
N VAL A 11 -4.94 3.43 12.32
CA VAL A 11 -6.14 4.17 12.70
C VAL A 11 -6.75 3.60 13.97
N ASP A 12 -7.05 2.30 13.98
CA ASP A 12 -7.60 1.57 15.12
C ASP A 12 -7.03 0.16 15.14
N ARG A 13 -5.98 -0.03 15.95
CA ARG A 13 -5.25 -1.30 16.02
C ARG A 13 -6.11 -2.45 16.55
N ASP A 14 -6.89 -2.19 17.59
CA ASP A 14 -7.67 -3.23 18.26
C ASP A 14 -8.80 -3.72 17.36
N LEU A 15 -9.47 -2.79 16.67
CA LEU A 15 -10.48 -3.14 15.68
C LEU A 15 -9.85 -3.86 14.47
N ALA A 16 -8.73 -3.36 13.96
CA ALA A 16 -8.01 -3.99 12.86
C ALA A 16 -7.65 -5.45 13.18
N ILE A 17 -7.14 -5.74 14.38
CA ILE A 17 -6.81 -7.12 14.81
C ILE A 17 -8.04 -8.02 14.82
N ARG A 18 -9.19 -7.52 15.29
CA ARG A 18 -10.43 -8.32 15.35
C ARG A 18 -11.03 -8.59 13.99
N GLU A 19 -10.80 -7.70 13.03
CA GLU A 19 -11.56 -7.71 11.78
C GLU A 19 -10.76 -8.06 10.53
N THR A 20 -9.42 -7.93 10.58
CA THR A 20 -8.54 -8.40 9.50
C THR A 20 -8.81 -9.87 9.25
N ARG A 21 -8.99 -10.23 7.98
CA ARG A 21 -9.24 -11.62 7.57
C ARG A 21 -8.06 -12.20 6.82
N CYS A 22 -7.99 -13.51 6.89
CA CYS A 22 -7.00 -14.31 6.19
C CYS A 22 -7.70 -15.32 5.29
N ILE A 23 -7.16 -15.50 4.10
CA ILE A 23 -7.51 -16.61 3.21
C ILE A 23 -6.64 -17.80 3.62
N ASN A 24 -7.28 -18.88 4.05
CA ASN A 24 -6.60 -20.10 4.49
C ASN A 24 -6.64 -21.15 3.37
N LEU A 25 -5.48 -21.41 2.75
CA LEU A 25 -5.32 -22.45 1.75
C LEU A 25 -4.78 -23.71 2.41
N LEU A 26 -5.62 -24.75 2.53
CA LEU A 26 -5.23 -26.05 3.10
C LEU A 26 -4.33 -26.88 2.18
N ALA A 27 -4.39 -26.61 0.88
CA ALA A 27 -3.55 -27.20 -0.16
C ALA A 27 -3.16 -26.12 -1.17
N PRO A 28 -2.09 -26.32 -1.97
CA PRO A 28 -1.74 -25.37 -3.03
C PRO A 28 -2.88 -25.17 -4.02
N GLU A 29 -3.19 -23.92 -4.36
CA GLU A 29 -4.27 -23.57 -5.25
C GLU A 29 -3.81 -22.52 -6.27
N ARG A 30 -4.05 -22.75 -7.57
CA ARG A 30 -3.69 -21.82 -8.66
C ARG A 30 -2.19 -21.39 -8.62
N GLY A 31 -1.32 -22.29 -8.16
CA GLY A 31 0.12 -22.04 -8.00
C GLY A 31 0.51 -21.33 -6.70
N ILE A 32 -0.46 -20.88 -5.90
CA ILE A 32 -0.24 -20.31 -4.57
C ILE A 32 0.03 -21.47 -3.59
N PRO A 33 1.11 -21.42 -2.78
CA PRO A 33 1.37 -22.44 -1.77
C PRO A 33 0.26 -22.54 -0.71
N ALA A 34 0.13 -23.69 -0.05
CA ALA A 34 -0.70 -23.81 1.14
C ALA A 34 -0.19 -22.85 2.24
N GLY A 35 -1.10 -22.17 2.94
CA GLY A 35 -0.74 -21.15 3.93
C GLY A 35 -1.91 -20.26 4.31
N SER A 36 -1.65 -19.33 5.24
CA SER A 36 -2.57 -18.27 5.62
C SER A 36 -2.11 -16.95 5.02
N TYR A 37 -3.01 -16.30 4.30
CA TYR A 37 -2.76 -15.07 3.56
C TYR A 37 -3.62 -13.95 4.12
N ALA A 38 -3.03 -13.07 4.92
CA ALA A 38 -3.73 -11.95 5.54
C ALA A 38 -3.99 -10.85 4.50
N ILE A 39 -5.16 -10.22 4.62
CA ILE A 39 -5.59 -9.11 3.77
C ILE A 39 -5.44 -7.82 4.58
N MET A 40 -4.34 -7.12 4.35
CA MET A 40 -4.09 -5.81 4.95
C MET A 40 -4.76 -4.72 4.12
N GLU A 41 -5.51 -3.85 4.77
CA GLU A 41 -6.23 -2.76 4.13
C GLU A 41 -5.55 -1.42 4.43
N SER A 42 -5.39 -0.61 3.39
CA SER A 42 -4.83 0.74 3.49
C SER A 42 -5.71 1.77 2.78
N TYR A 43 -5.79 2.96 3.35
CA TYR A 43 -6.71 4.03 2.92
C TYR A 43 -5.98 5.37 2.80
N CYS A 44 -6.54 6.27 1.99
CA CYS A 44 -6.07 7.66 1.94
C CYS A 44 -6.53 8.39 3.21
N ALA A 45 -5.60 9.02 3.91
CA ALA A 45 -5.82 9.84 5.11
C ALA A 45 -5.61 11.34 4.85
N ASP A 46 -5.66 11.79 3.58
CA ASP A 46 -5.99 13.18 3.30
C ASP A 46 -7.48 13.39 3.60
N PRO A 47 -7.86 14.23 4.58
CA PRO A 47 -9.26 14.47 4.95
C PRO A 47 -10.03 15.25 3.87
N HIS A 48 -9.35 15.87 2.91
CA HIS A 48 -9.96 16.63 1.81
C HIS A 48 -10.10 15.79 0.52
N CYS A 49 -9.58 14.57 0.50
CA CYS A 49 -9.68 13.66 -0.63
C CYS A 49 -10.86 12.71 -0.45
N ASP A 50 -11.76 12.62 -1.44
CA ASP A 50 -12.86 11.64 -1.45
C ASP A 50 -12.64 10.51 -2.48
N CYS A 51 -11.47 9.88 -2.44
CA CYS A 51 -11.14 8.84 -3.42
C CYS A 51 -12.01 7.57 -3.31
N ARG A 52 -12.75 7.38 -2.21
CA ARG A 52 -13.61 6.21 -1.93
C ARG A 52 -12.96 4.88 -2.39
N ARG A 53 -11.72 4.65 -1.96
CA ARG A 53 -10.87 3.56 -2.44
C ARG A 53 -10.16 2.85 -1.30
N VAL A 54 -9.91 1.57 -1.49
CA VAL A 54 -9.04 0.75 -0.64
C VAL A 54 -7.89 0.17 -1.45
N MET A 55 -6.72 0.08 -0.82
CA MET A 55 -5.65 -0.79 -1.28
C MET A 55 -5.56 -2.01 -0.37
N LEU A 56 -5.68 -3.20 -0.97
CA LEU A 56 -5.56 -4.48 -0.29
C LEU A 56 -4.17 -5.06 -0.56
N SER A 57 -3.36 -5.13 0.48
CA SER A 57 -2.05 -5.79 0.47
C SER A 57 -2.16 -7.20 1.03
N ILE A 58 -1.79 -8.19 0.23
CA ILE A 58 -1.84 -9.60 0.61
C ILE A 58 -0.47 -10.03 1.12
N ILE A 59 -0.39 -10.47 2.37
CA ILE A 59 0.84 -10.96 2.98
C ILE A 59 0.66 -12.41 3.42
N GLU A 60 1.72 -13.21 3.33
CA GLU A 60 1.73 -14.53 3.98
C GLU A 60 2.06 -14.34 5.47
N GLU A 61 1.28 -14.92 6.38
CA GLU A 61 1.48 -14.75 7.83
C GLU A 61 2.89 -15.15 8.30
N ARG A 62 3.51 -16.14 7.63
CA ARG A 62 4.87 -16.60 7.95
C ARG A 62 5.95 -15.63 7.47
N ARG A 63 5.60 -14.68 6.60
CA ARG A 63 6.49 -13.69 5.97
C ARG A 63 5.78 -12.34 5.84
N PRO A 64 5.39 -11.71 6.97
CA PRO A 64 4.50 -10.55 6.97
C PRO A 64 5.14 -9.28 6.40
N SER A 65 6.48 -9.25 6.24
CA SER A 65 7.21 -8.11 5.71
C SER A 65 7.19 -8.00 4.17
N ILE A 66 6.58 -8.95 3.47
CA ILE A 66 6.58 -8.97 2.00
C ILE A 66 5.13 -9.04 1.50
N SER A 67 4.66 -7.94 0.91
CA SER A 67 3.43 -7.94 0.11
C SER A 67 3.61 -8.83 -1.11
N LEU A 68 2.71 -9.80 -1.27
CA LEU A 68 2.64 -10.73 -2.38
C LEU A 68 1.75 -10.20 -3.51
N ALA A 69 0.75 -9.38 -3.17
CA ALA A 69 -0.12 -8.71 -4.11
C ALA A 69 -0.58 -7.39 -3.50
N SER A 70 -0.60 -6.33 -4.30
CA SER A 70 -1.22 -5.05 -3.92
C SER A 70 -2.34 -4.76 -4.89
N ILE A 71 -3.58 -4.70 -4.40
CA ILE A 71 -4.79 -4.65 -5.22
C ILE A 71 -5.52 -3.34 -4.91
N SER A 72 -5.78 -2.54 -5.92
CA SER A 72 -6.58 -1.32 -5.81
C SER A 72 -8.05 -1.61 -6.14
N TYR A 73 -8.98 -1.09 -5.34
CA TYR A 73 -10.42 -1.26 -5.52
C TYR A 73 -11.19 -0.01 -5.06
N ALA A 74 -12.04 0.56 -5.93
CA ALA A 74 -12.95 1.65 -5.58
C ALA A 74 -14.32 1.13 -5.16
N PHE A 75 -14.92 1.82 -4.20
CA PHE A 75 -16.26 1.50 -3.72
C PHE A 75 -17.34 2.02 -4.66
N ASP A 76 -17.03 3.04 -5.46
CA ASP A 76 -17.93 3.58 -6.46
C ASP A 76 -17.81 2.75 -7.76
N PRO A 77 -18.89 2.06 -8.20
CA PRO A 77 -18.87 1.28 -9.45
C PRO A 77 -18.75 2.16 -10.70
N ASP A 78 -19.08 3.45 -10.61
CA ASP A 78 -18.97 4.39 -11.72
C ASP A 78 -17.57 5.04 -11.82
N ASP A 79 -16.66 4.71 -10.90
CA ASP A 79 -15.27 5.16 -10.96
C ASP A 79 -14.58 4.59 -12.23
N PRO A 80 -13.92 5.44 -13.06
CA PRO A 80 -13.25 4.97 -14.27
C PRO A 80 -12.17 3.91 -14.01
N ASP A 81 -11.63 3.89 -12.79
CA ASP A 81 -10.64 2.95 -12.28
C ASP A 81 -11.21 2.15 -11.08
N ALA A 82 -12.48 1.73 -11.14
CA ALA A 82 -13.14 1.00 -10.05
C ALA A 82 -12.41 -0.28 -9.62
N GLY A 83 -11.72 -0.95 -10.55
CA GLY A 83 -11.02 -2.19 -10.28
C GLY A 83 -11.96 -3.37 -9.95
N PRO A 84 -11.48 -4.40 -9.25
CA PRO A 84 -10.13 -4.50 -8.68
C PRO A 84 -9.04 -4.71 -9.73
N PHE A 85 -7.87 -4.13 -9.51
CA PHE A 85 -6.68 -4.37 -10.35
C PHE A 85 -5.39 -4.41 -9.52
N LEU A 86 -4.36 -5.06 -10.06
CA LEU A 86 -3.02 -5.04 -9.45
C LEU A 86 -2.41 -3.65 -9.56
N ASP A 87 -2.10 -3.05 -8.43
CA ASP A 87 -1.55 -1.71 -8.39
C ASP A 87 -0.17 -1.65 -9.10
N PRO A 88 0.00 -0.78 -10.11
CA PRO A 88 1.22 -0.75 -10.93
C PRO A 88 2.40 -0.09 -10.23
N LEU A 89 2.17 0.66 -9.14
CA LEU A 89 3.22 1.36 -8.39
C LEU A 89 3.82 0.47 -7.30
N ASN A 90 3.11 -0.59 -6.91
CA ASN A 90 3.53 -1.51 -5.88
C ASN A 90 4.13 -2.81 -6.43
N ARG A 91 4.97 -3.44 -5.62
CA ARG A 91 5.57 -4.74 -5.97
C ARG A 91 4.49 -5.81 -6.06
N GLN A 92 4.52 -6.57 -7.15
CA GLN A 92 3.67 -7.74 -7.36
C GLN A 92 4.53 -9.01 -7.37
N SER A 93 4.10 -10.06 -6.67
CA SER A 93 4.74 -11.37 -6.76
C SER A 93 4.22 -12.16 -7.97
N ARG A 94 4.86 -13.29 -8.28
CA ARG A 94 4.35 -14.25 -9.29
C ARG A 94 2.96 -14.81 -8.97
N TYR A 95 2.48 -14.66 -7.74
CA TYR A 95 1.17 -15.13 -7.30
C TYR A 95 0.09 -14.04 -7.36
N ALA A 96 0.45 -12.81 -7.71
CA ALA A 96 -0.42 -11.65 -7.52
C ALA A 96 -1.76 -11.78 -8.26
N GLU A 97 -1.75 -12.24 -9.52
CA GLU A 97 -2.99 -12.45 -10.28
C GLU A 97 -3.89 -13.51 -9.65
N ALA A 98 -3.31 -14.62 -9.17
CA ALA A 98 -4.07 -15.69 -8.53
C ALA A 98 -4.67 -15.23 -7.19
N LEU A 99 -3.89 -14.48 -6.39
CA LEU A 99 -4.35 -13.90 -5.13
C LEU A 99 -5.46 -12.87 -5.36
N MET A 100 -5.34 -12.03 -6.40
CA MET A 100 -6.40 -11.08 -6.76
C MET A 100 -7.71 -11.79 -7.14
N ARG A 101 -7.63 -12.89 -7.90
CA ARG A 101 -8.82 -13.69 -8.21
C ARG A 101 -9.45 -14.29 -6.95
N LEU A 102 -8.65 -14.80 -6.01
CA LEU A 102 -9.18 -15.27 -4.73
C LEU A 102 -9.85 -14.13 -3.96
N VAL A 103 -9.23 -12.95 -3.88
CA VAL A 103 -9.84 -11.77 -3.25
C VAL A 103 -11.18 -11.40 -3.89
N ILE A 104 -11.28 -11.42 -5.22
CA ILE A 104 -12.57 -11.20 -5.91
C ILE A 104 -13.62 -12.24 -5.46
N GLU A 105 -13.23 -13.52 -5.46
CA GLU A 105 -14.15 -14.63 -5.20
C GLU A 105 -14.60 -14.71 -3.74
N VAL A 106 -13.75 -14.39 -2.77
CA VAL A 106 -14.02 -14.63 -1.33
C VAL A 106 -14.17 -13.36 -0.49
N VAL A 107 -13.69 -12.22 -0.98
CA VAL A 107 -13.67 -10.95 -0.21
C VAL A 107 -14.61 -9.94 -0.83
N LEU A 108 -14.42 -9.62 -2.12
CA LEU A 108 -15.18 -8.56 -2.79
C LEU A 108 -16.57 -9.05 -3.25
N SER A 109 -16.83 -10.35 -3.22
CA SER A 109 -18.15 -10.94 -3.43
C SER A 109 -19.04 -10.91 -2.19
N ASP A 110 -18.49 -10.62 -1.00
CA ASP A 110 -19.22 -10.56 0.26
C ASP A 110 -19.67 -9.11 0.56
N PRO A 111 -20.99 -8.82 0.49
CA PRO A 111 -21.51 -7.47 0.76
C PRO A 111 -21.21 -6.97 2.18
N LEU A 112 -21.14 -7.88 3.17
CA LEU A 112 -20.82 -7.50 4.56
C LEU A 112 -19.35 -7.10 4.68
N TYR A 113 -18.46 -7.77 3.95
CA TYR A 113 -17.06 -7.41 3.92
C TYR A 113 -16.83 -6.07 3.20
N LEU A 114 -17.52 -5.83 2.09
CA LEU A 114 -17.46 -4.53 1.39
C LEU A 114 -17.94 -3.38 2.30
N THR A 115 -19.07 -3.57 2.98
CA THR A 115 -19.58 -2.59 3.95
C THR A 115 -18.57 -2.32 5.07
N ARG A 116 -17.85 -3.35 5.51
CA ARG A 116 -16.77 -3.22 6.51
C ARG A 116 -15.60 -2.39 5.99
N LEU A 117 -15.15 -2.62 4.75
CA LEU A 117 -14.09 -1.83 4.11
C LEU A 117 -14.49 -0.35 3.97
N GLU A 118 -15.72 -0.08 3.53
CA GLU A 118 -16.24 1.29 3.45
C GLU A 118 -16.31 1.97 4.81
N ARG A 119 -16.70 1.23 5.85
CA ARG A 119 -16.70 1.74 7.23
C ARG A 119 -15.29 2.10 7.67
N HIS A 120 -14.29 1.27 7.39
CA HIS A 120 -12.90 1.53 7.77
C HIS A 120 -12.29 2.70 6.98
N TYR A 121 -12.66 2.88 5.72
CA TYR A 121 -12.39 4.10 4.96
C TYR A 121 -12.97 5.33 5.67
N ALA A 122 -14.26 5.32 6.03
CA ALA A 122 -14.90 6.44 6.71
C ALA A 122 -14.26 6.75 8.08
N MET A 123 -13.90 5.72 8.85
CA MET A 123 -13.16 5.86 10.11
C MET A 123 -11.79 6.50 9.89
N THR A 124 -11.06 6.11 8.84
CA THR A 124 -9.78 6.72 8.49
C THR A 124 -9.94 8.20 8.18
N LYS A 125 -10.96 8.56 7.38
CA LYS A 125 -11.25 9.97 7.04
C LYS A 125 -11.63 10.80 8.26
N HIS A 126 -12.42 10.22 9.16
CA HIS A 126 -12.76 10.85 10.43
C HIS A 126 -11.52 11.08 11.31
N ALA A 127 -10.70 10.04 11.51
CA ALA A 127 -9.47 10.11 12.30
C ALA A 127 -8.47 11.12 11.72
N ALA A 128 -8.37 11.22 10.40
CA ALA A 128 -7.51 12.20 9.73
C ALA A 128 -8.03 13.64 9.83
N ALA A 129 -9.33 13.84 10.02
CA ALA A 129 -9.96 15.15 10.13
C ALA A 129 -10.08 15.66 11.57
N ASP A 130 -9.87 14.80 12.58
CA ASP A 130 -10.05 15.12 13.99
C ASP A 130 -8.69 15.23 14.72
N PRO A 131 -8.22 16.45 15.06
CA PRO A 131 -6.98 16.66 15.80
C PRO A 131 -6.92 16.01 17.19
N THR A 132 -8.07 15.61 17.75
CA THR A 132 -8.16 14.95 19.06
C THR A 132 -8.07 13.43 18.97
N HIS A 133 -8.17 12.87 17.76
CA HIS A 133 -8.12 11.42 17.56
C HIS A 133 -6.72 10.88 17.90
N PRO A 134 -6.59 9.74 18.60
CA PRO A 134 -5.30 9.18 18.99
C PRO A 134 -4.34 8.92 17.82
N ALA A 135 -4.87 8.53 16.65
CA ALA A 135 -4.10 8.30 15.44
C ALA A 135 -3.73 9.57 14.67
N TYR A 136 -4.31 10.74 14.98
CA TYR A 136 -4.21 11.95 14.15
C TYR A 136 -2.77 12.34 13.85
N ALA A 137 -1.87 12.32 14.84
CA ALA A 137 -0.47 12.70 14.63
C ALA A 137 0.24 11.80 13.60
N ALA A 138 0.09 10.48 13.72
CA ALA A 138 0.67 9.51 12.79
C ALA A 138 0.07 9.63 11.37
N LEU A 139 -1.24 9.86 11.30
CA LEU A 139 -1.92 10.10 10.04
C LEU A 139 -1.44 11.40 9.38
N ARG A 140 -1.24 12.48 10.15
CA ARG A 140 -0.79 13.77 9.62
C ARG A 140 0.61 13.69 9.02
N GLU A 141 1.55 13.03 9.70
CA GLU A 141 2.90 12.78 9.18
C GLU A 141 2.88 12.04 7.85
N SER A 142 1.86 11.20 7.65
CA SER A 142 1.68 10.44 6.42
C SER A 142 1.21 11.29 5.24
N PHE A 143 0.59 12.47 5.40
CA PHE A 143 0.09 13.29 4.27
C PHE A 143 0.61 14.72 4.20
N THR A 144 1.34 15.20 5.22
CA THR A 144 1.95 16.52 5.12
C THR A 144 3.08 16.47 4.09
N ASP A 145 2.78 16.95 2.89
CA ASP A 145 3.68 17.25 1.77
C ASP A 145 4.72 18.36 2.11
N ASP A 146 5.09 18.47 3.39
CA ASP A 146 6.08 19.40 3.88
C ASP A 146 7.45 18.71 3.76
N LEU A 147 7.83 18.38 2.51
CA LEU A 147 9.14 17.81 2.19
C LEU A 147 10.24 18.66 2.79
N ASP A 148 10.06 19.99 2.82
CA ASP A 148 10.98 20.92 3.47
C ASP A 148 11.07 20.63 4.97
N LYS A 149 9.94 20.48 5.67
CA LYS A 149 9.93 20.11 7.09
C LYS A 149 10.48 18.70 7.37
N TYR A 150 10.28 17.75 6.45
CA TYR A 150 10.87 16.41 6.54
C TYR A 150 12.39 16.46 6.33
N LEU A 151 12.89 17.15 5.30
CA LEU A 151 14.32 17.36 5.04
C LEU A 151 15.00 18.14 6.17
N GLU A 152 14.29 19.07 6.80
CA GLU A 152 14.72 19.81 8.00
C GLU A 152 14.68 18.96 9.28
N SER A 153 14.02 17.80 9.27
CA SER A 153 14.03 16.88 10.39
C SER A 153 15.37 16.12 10.50
N PRO A 154 15.74 15.61 11.69
CA PRO A 154 16.95 14.80 11.86
C PRO A 154 16.99 13.57 10.94
N ALA A 155 15.84 12.93 10.72
CA ALA A 155 15.71 11.76 9.85
C ALA A 155 15.84 12.13 8.36
N GLY A 156 15.32 13.28 7.93
CA GLY A 156 15.47 13.76 6.56
C GLY A 156 16.89 14.22 6.24
N ALA A 157 17.58 14.84 7.20
CA ALA A 157 19.00 15.17 7.07
C ALA A 157 19.87 13.90 6.88
N GLU A 158 19.55 12.83 7.61
CA GLU A 158 20.23 11.54 7.50
C GLU A 158 19.93 10.85 6.15
N ALA A 159 18.67 10.88 5.70
CA ALA A 159 18.26 10.38 4.39
C ALA A 159 18.93 11.15 3.23
N GLN A 160 19.09 12.47 3.34
CA GLN A 160 19.77 13.30 2.34
C GLN A 160 21.29 13.04 2.31
N ALA A 161 21.90 12.80 3.47
CA ALA A 161 23.28 12.34 3.57
C ALA A 161 23.48 10.94 2.94
N LEU A 162 22.51 10.05 3.07
CA LEU A 162 22.49 8.73 2.42
C LEU A 162 22.29 8.84 0.90
N LEU A 163 21.36 9.66 0.41
CA LEU A 163 21.10 9.87 -1.01
C LEU A 163 22.28 10.54 -1.74
N SER A 164 22.96 11.49 -1.09
CA SER A 164 24.16 12.12 -1.65
C SER A 164 25.34 11.14 -1.76
N ARG A 165 25.44 10.16 -0.84
CA ARG A 165 26.39 9.04 -0.91
C ARG A 165 26.03 7.99 -1.95
N THR A 166 24.74 7.86 -2.28
CA THR A 166 24.22 6.87 -3.23
C THR A 166 24.08 7.43 -4.65
N LYS A 167 24.68 8.60 -4.96
CA LYS A 167 24.77 9.11 -6.33
C LYS A 167 25.47 8.08 -7.22
N ILE A 168 24.67 7.28 -7.90
CA ILE A 168 25.12 6.33 -8.91
C ILE A 168 25.87 7.14 -9.97
N GLY A 169 27.17 6.85 -10.09
CA GLY A 169 27.99 7.48 -11.11
C GLY A 169 27.43 7.18 -12.50
N ARG A 170 27.41 8.16 -13.41
CA ARG A 170 26.91 8.02 -14.80
C ARG A 170 27.49 6.80 -15.54
N ASN A 171 28.68 6.34 -15.17
CA ASN A 171 29.35 5.18 -15.79
C ASN A 171 29.17 3.85 -15.03
N ALA A 172 28.55 3.85 -13.85
CA ALA A 172 28.32 2.63 -13.06
C ALA A 172 27.30 1.69 -13.75
N PRO A 173 27.31 0.38 -13.45
CA PRO A 173 26.27 -0.55 -13.89
C PRO A 173 24.87 -0.05 -13.50
N CYS A 174 23.92 -0.16 -14.42
CA CYS A 174 22.57 0.33 -14.20
C CYS A 174 21.82 -0.58 -13.20
N PRO A 175 21.20 -0.02 -12.14
CA PRO A 175 20.57 -0.81 -11.08
C PRO A 175 19.31 -1.55 -11.53
N CYS A 176 18.76 -1.23 -12.71
CA CYS A 176 17.61 -1.93 -13.30
C CYS A 176 17.97 -3.33 -13.86
N GLY A 177 19.21 -3.81 -13.68
CA GLY A 177 19.64 -5.13 -14.12
C GLY A 177 19.89 -5.28 -15.62
N SER A 178 19.92 -4.19 -16.39
CA SER A 178 20.05 -4.24 -17.86
C SER A 178 21.45 -4.58 -18.37
N GLY A 179 22.45 -4.66 -17.48
CA GLY A 179 23.87 -4.83 -17.84
C GLY A 179 24.51 -3.60 -18.51
N LYS A 180 23.77 -2.52 -18.76
CA LYS A 180 24.26 -1.28 -19.39
C LYS A 180 24.79 -0.29 -18.35
N LYS A 181 25.63 0.66 -18.77
CA LYS A 181 26.04 1.81 -17.91
C LYS A 181 24.85 2.74 -17.66
N TYR A 182 24.76 3.31 -16.47
CA TYR A 182 23.62 4.13 -16.02
C TYR A 182 23.25 5.23 -17.02
N LYS A 183 24.21 6.03 -17.50
CA LYS A 183 23.98 7.11 -18.50
C LYS A 183 23.40 6.67 -19.84
N VAL A 184 23.50 5.37 -20.16
CA VAL A 184 23.06 4.79 -21.44
C VAL A 184 21.74 4.05 -21.28
N CYS A 185 21.26 3.88 -20.05
CA CYS A 185 20.02 3.20 -19.71
C CYS A 185 19.09 4.17 -18.97
N CYS A 186 18.90 4.04 -17.66
CA CYS A 186 18.00 4.89 -16.88
C CYS A 186 18.43 6.37 -16.82
N GLY A 187 19.73 6.66 -16.96
CA GLY A 187 20.29 8.03 -16.93
C GLY A 187 20.38 8.72 -18.31
N ARG A 188 19.63 8.27 -19.32
CA ARG A 188 19.65 8.87 -20.68
C ARG A 188 18.92 10.22 -20.79
N ARG A 189 18.11 10.59 -19.80
CA ARG A 189 17.31 11.83 -19.80
C ARG A 189 17.67 12.80 -18.66
N SER A 190 18.93 12.77 -18.20
CA SER A 190 19.46 13.72 -17.21
C SER A 190 20.69 14.47 -17.66
#